data_AF-W1YQU5-F1
#
_entry.id   AF-W1YQU5-F1
#
_cell.length_a   1.000
_cell.length_b   1.000
_cell.length_c   1.000
_cell.angle_alpha   90.00
_cell.angle_beta   90.00
_cell.angle_gamma   90.00
#
_symmetry.space_group_name_H-M   'P 1'
#
loop_
_entity.id
_entity.type
_entity.pdbx_description
1 polymer ?
#
loop_
_entity_poly.entity_id
_entity_poly.type
_entity_poly.pdbx_seq_one_letter_code
_entity_poly.pdbx_strand_id
1 'polypeptide(L)' 'MLVDGQGNFGSIDGDSAAAMRYTEIRLAKIAHELMADLEKETVDFVDNYDGTEKIPDVMPTKIPNLLVGAVLTALT' A
#
# COMPACT_ATOMS: atom_id res chain seq x y z
N MET A 1 -5.25 -3.37 -8.69
CA MET A 1 -4.39 -2.18 -8.47
C MET A 1 -4.79 -1.55 -7.14
N LEU A 2 -3.86 -1.44 -6.18
CA LEU A 2 -4.14 -0.87 -4.84
C LEU A 2 -4.05 0.65 -4.81
N VAL A 3 -3.26 1.21 -5.72
CA VAL A 3 -3.09 2.64 -5.93
C VAL A 3 -3.89 3.04 -7.16
N ASP A 4 -4.57 4.17 -7.13
CA ASP A 4 -5.21 4.80 -8.29
C ASP A 4 -4.42 6.07 -8.63
N GLY A 5 -3.76 6.08 -9.78
CA GLY A 5 -2.78 7.09 -10.15
C GLY A 5 -3.20 7.88 -11.39
N GLN A 6 -2.90 9.18 -11.38
CA GLN A 6 -3.03 10.08 -12.51
C GLN A 6 -1.64 10.63 -12.90
N GLY A 7 -1.28 10.50 -14.17
CA GLY A 7 0.04 10.85 -14.69
C GLY A 7 0.66 9.70 -15.49
N ASN A 8 1.95 9.81 -15.83
CA ASN A 8 2.68 8.74 -16.50
C ASN A 8 3.30 7.80 -15.45
N PHE A 9 2.78 6.59 -15.34
CA PHE A 9 3.27 5.53 -14.45
C PHE A 9 4.10 4.46 -15.19
N GLY A 10 4.64 4.83 -16.35
CA GLY A 10 5.33 3.92 -17.25
C GLY A 10 4.38 3.13 -18.13
N SER A 11 4.96 2.40 -19.06
CA SER A 11 4.24 1.58 -20.03
C SER A 11 4.74 0.14 -19.99
N ILE A 12 3.97 -0.77 -20.58
CA ILE A 12 4.41 -2.17 -20.74
C ILE A 12 5.64 -2.28 -21.66
N ASP A 13 5.89 -1.26 -22.47
CA ASP A 13 7.00 -1.17 -23.41
C ASP A 13 8.32 -0.73 -22.74
N GLY A 14 8.29 -0.51 -21.41
CA GLY A 14 9.48 -0.22 -20.61
C GLY A 14 9.79 1.26 -20.41
N ASP A 15 8.85 2.15 -20.74
CA ASP A 15 9.02 3.57 -20.43
C ASP A 15 9.00 3.80 -18.92
N SER A 16 9.95 4.58 -18.43
CA SER A 16 9.99 5.00 -17.03
C SER A 16 8.81 5.91 -16.68
N ALA A 17 8.35 5.81 -15.44
CA ALA A 17 7.37 6.75 -14.89
C ALA A 17 7.92 8.20 -14.86
N ALA A 18 7.00 9.16 -14.89
CA ALA A 18 7.36 10.56 -14.69
C ALA A 18 7.91 10.79 -13.27
N ALA A 19 8.69 11.87 -13.10
CA ALA A 19 9.18 12.25 -11.78
C ALA A 19 8.01 12.49 -10.80
N MET A 20 8.20 12.14 -9.53
CA MET A 20 7.16 12.18 -8.47
C MET A 20 6.33 13.48 -8.41
N ARG A 21 6.94 14.62 -8.77
CA ARG A 21 6.29 15.94 -8.81
C ARG A 21 5.24 16.11 -9.93
N TYR A 22 5.13 15.15 -10.84
CA TYR A 22 4.20 15.15 -11.98
C TYR A 22 3.21 13.99 -11.95
N THR A 23 3.19 13.22 -10.86
CA THR A 23 2.29 12.09 -10.67
C THR A 23 1.44 12.34 -9.45
N GLU A 24 0.13 12.12 -9.55
CA GLU A 24 -0.79 12.17 -8.43
C GLU A 24 -1.29 10.75 -8.13
N ILE A 25 -1.46 10.42 -6.86
CA ILE A 25 -1.96 9.12 -6.43
C ILE A 25 -3.02 9.28 -5.35
N ARG A 26 -3.99 8.36 -5.38
CA ARG A 26 -4.97 8.14 -4.31
C ARG A 26 -5.14 6.65 -4.05
N LEU A 27 -5.72 6.32 -2.90
CA LEU A 27 -6.05 4.93 -2.59
C LEU A 27 -7.18 4.43 -3.49
N ALA A 28 -6.98 3.27 -4.10
CA ALA A 28 -8.06 2.59 -4.81
C ALA A 28 -9.10 2.09 -3.79
N LYS A 29 -10.34 1.86 -4.25
CA LYS A 29 -11.42 1.36 -3.39
C LYS A 29 -11.06 0.06 -2.68
N ILE A 30 -10.35 -0.85 -3.37
CA ILE A 30 -9.88 -2.12 -2.80
C ILE A 30 -8.86 -1.95 -1.68
N ALA A 31 -8.09 -0.85 -1.66
CA ALA A 31 -7.14 -0.58 -0.60
C ALA A 31 -7.82 -0.23 0.74
N HIS A 32 -9.07 0.26 0.71
CA HIS A 32 -9.83 0.49 1.93
C HIS A 32 -10.24 -0.82 2.60
N GLU A 33 -10.50 -1.89 1.83
CA GLU A 33 -10.79 -3.23 2.36
C GLU A 33 -9.56 -3.90 3.00
N LEU A 34 -8.36 -3.47 2.61
CA LEU A 34 -7.10 -3.93 3.22
C LEU A 34 -6.84 -3.30 4.58
N MET A 35 -7.36 -2.09 4.82
CA MET A 35 -7.23 -1.35 6.07
C MET A 35 -8.54 -1.34 6.88
N ALA A 36 -9.55 -2.09 6.42
CA ALA A 36 -10.82 -2.18 7.10
C ALA A 36 -10.61 -2.68 8.52
N ASP A 37 -11.23 -2.02 9.50
CA ASP A 37 -11.17 -2.36 10.91
C ASP A 37 -9.80 -2.13 11.61
N LEU A 38 -8.87 -1.39 11.00
CA LEU A 38 -7.61 -1.00 11.65
C LEU A 38 -7.83 -0.15 12.92
N GLU A 39 -8.86 0.71 12.92
CA GLU A 39 -9.21 1.56 14.06
C GLU A 39 -9.87 0.80 15.23
N LYS A 40 -10.17 -0.49 15.07
CA LYS A 40 -10.84 -1.32 16.08
C LYS A 40 -9.87 -2.16 16.92
N GLU A 41 -8.61 -1.73 17.02
CA GLU A 41 -7.56 -2.44 17.77
C GLU A 41 -7.45 -3.92 17.36
N THR A 42 -7.63 -4.22 16.07
CA THR A 42 -7.65 -5.60 15.55
C THR A 42 -6.28 -6.22 15.39
N VAL A 43 -5.22 -5.40 15.48
CA VAL A 43 -3.83 -5.78 15.26
C VAL A 43 -2.93 -5.10 16.28
N ASP A 44 -1.81 -5.75 16.59
CA ASP A 44 -0.78 -5.17 17.45
C ASP A 44 -0.02 -4.05 16.70
N PHE A 45 0.41 -3.04 17.44
CA PHE A 45 1.21 -1.93 16.93
C PHE A 45 2.62 -1.98 17.49
N VAL A 46 3.60 -1.81 16.61
CA VAL A 46 5.02 -1.72 16.92
C VAL A 46 5.50 -0.27 16.78
N ASP A 47 6.57 0.07 17.49
CA ASP A 47 7.23 1.37 17.34
C ASP A 47 7.94 1.48 15.98
N ASN A 48 7.95 2.69 15.42
CA ASN A 48 8.79 3.03 14.28
C ASN A 48 10.28 3.09 14.69
N TYR A 49 11.16 3.33 13.71
CA TYR A 49 12.62 3.23 13.89
C TYR A 49 13.21 4.15 14.98
N ASP A 50 12.57 5.28 15.28
CA ASP A 50 12.99 6.25 16.30
C ASP A 50 12.06 6.27 17.52
N GLY A 51 11.04 5.41 17.57
CA GLY A 51 10.09 5.29 18.67
C GLY A 51 9.09 6.44 18.81
N THR A 52 8.96 7.29 17.79
CA THR A 52 8.06 8.44 17.82
C THR A 52 6.66 8.15 17.28
N GLU A 53 6.52 7.15 16.42
CA GLU A 53 5.24 6.75 15.80
C GLU A 53 4.97 5.25 15.98
N LYS A 54 3.69 4.88 15.83
CA LYS A 54 3.22 3.49 15.91
C LYS A 54 2.83 3.00 14.51
N ILE A 55 3.23 1.79 14.18
CA ILE A 55 2.96 1.13 12.90
C ILE A 55 2.29 -0.22 13.20
N PRO A 56 1.23 -0.61 12.47
CA PRO A 56 0.63 -1.93 12.66
C PRO A 56 1.60 -3.05 12.25
N ASP A 57 1.70 -4.10 13.07
CA ASP A 57 2.58 -5.26 12.80
C ASP A 57 2.09 -6.07 11.59
N VAL A 58 0.77 -6.18 11.44
CA VAL A 58 0.11 -6.83 10.30
C VAL A 58 -1.09 -6.00 9.84
N MET A 59 -1.44 -6.10 8.55
CA MET A 59 -2.64 -5.46 8.01
C MET A 59 -3.88 -6.35 8.24
N PRO A 60 -5.01 -5.82 8.74
CA PRO A 60 -6.24 -6.58 9.00
C PRO A 60 -7.03 -6.88 7.71
N THR A 61 -6.36 -7.44 6.71
CA THR A 61 -6.96 -7.64 5.38
C THR A 61 -8.04 -8.72 5.40
N LYS A 62 -9.19 -8.42 4.80
CA LYS A 62 -10.27 -9.40 4.58
C LYS A 62 -10.08 -10.22 3.30
N ILE A 63 -9.11 -9.85 2.47
CA ILE A 63 -8.82 -10.49 1.20
C ILE A 63 -7.47 -11.19 1.34
N PRO A 64 -7.33 -12.47 0.91
CA PRO A 64 -6.03 -13.15 0.91
C PRO A 64 -5.11 -12.54 -0.16
N ASN A 65 -4.57 -11.35 0.11
CA ASN A 65 -3.79 -10.56 -0.84
C ASN A 65 -2.51 -11.28 -1.27
N LEU A 66 -1.97 -12.19 -0.45
CA LEU A 66 -0.84 -13.03 -0.84
C LEU A 66 -1.15 -13.92 -2.04
N LEU A 67 -2.37 -14.47 -2.13
CA LEU A 67 -2.80 -15.32 -3.24
C LEU A 67 -3.21 -14.50 -4.47
N VAL A 68 -3.78 -13.32 -4.25
CA VAL A 68 -4.31 -12.46 -5.33
C VAL A 68 -3.22 -11.60 -5.96
N GLY A 69 -2.30 -11.08 -5.15
CA GLY A 69 -1.26 -10.13 -5.55
C GLY A 69 0.10 -10.75 -5.82
N ALA A 70 0.26 -12.07 -5.63
CA ALA A 70 1.51 -12.82 -5.77
C ALA A 70 2.73 -12.12 -5.14
N VAL A 71 2.98 -12.39 -3.85
CA VAL A 71 4.13 -11.87 -3.07
C VAL A 71 4.26 -10.35 -3.11
N LEU A 72 3.79 -9.71 -2.04
CA LEU A 72 4.23 -8.35 -1.70
C LEU A 72 5.66 -8.47 -1.14
N THR A 73 6.67 -8.55 -2.00
CA THR A 73 8.03 -8.18 -1.60
C THR A 73 7.99 -6.70 -1.28
N ALA A 74 7.85 -6.40 0.01
CA ALA A 74 8.24 -5.13 0.56
C ALA A 74 9.74 -4.93 0.25
N LEU A 75 10.07 -3.74 -0.26
CA LEU A 75 11.42 -3.17 -0.36
C LEU A 75 12.41 -3.90 -1.28
N THR A 76 12.44 -3.49 -2.55
CA THR A 76 13.66 -2.99 -3.24
C THR A 76 13.25 -2.07 -4.37
#